data_AF-A0A968PWT3-F1
#
_entry.id   AF-A0A968PWT3-F1
#
_cell.length_a   1.000
_cell.length_b   1.000
_cell.length_c   1.000
_cell.angle_alpha   90.00
_cell.angle_beta   90.00
_cell.angle_gamma   90.00
#
_symmetry.space_group_name_H-M   'P 1'
#
loop_
_entity.id
_entity.type
_entity.pdbx_description
1 polymer ?
#
loop_
_entity_poly.entity_id
_entity_poly.type
_entity_poly.pdbx_seq_one_letter_code
_entity_poly.pdbx_strand_id
1 'polypeptide(L)' 'MSNNAALGNTTQSATAIVNKDEFLGPFPSWANLKTKYGAVGDGNSDDTPALQAALNDLSKTGKSSVLYLLPARIR' A
#
# COMPACT_ATOMS: atom_id res chain seq x y z
N MET A 1 26.33 -49.62 -7.09
CA MET A 1 26.12 -49.27 -8.51
C MET A 1 24.64 -48.96 -8.71
N SER A 2 24.33 -48.01 -9.59
CA SER A 2 23.07 -47.27 -9.81
C SER A 2 22.91 -46.06 -8.88
N ASN A 3 23.37 -44.85 -9.22
CA ASN A 3 23.04 -43.89 -10.30
C ASN A 3 21.69 -43.16 -10.11
N ASN A 4 21.80 -41.88 -9.76
CA ASN A 4 21.11 -40.68 -10.29
C ASN A 4 19.67 -40.82 -10.86
N ALA A 5 18.72 -40.06 -10.31
CA ALA A 5 17.97 -39.01 -11.02
C ALA A 5 16.74 -38.52 -10.21
N ALA A 6 16.75 -37.26 -9.78
CA ALA A 6 15.69 -36.28 -10.05
C ALA A 6 16.00 -34.96 -9.31
N LEU A 7 16.10 -33.91 -10.12
CA LEU A 7 16.52 -32.57 -9.77
C LEU A 7 15.43 -31.82 -9.00
N GLY A 8 15.84 -31.15 -7.92
CA GLY A 8 15.11 -30.07 -7.27
C GLY A 8 16.08 -28.93 -6.94
N ASN A 9 16.58 -28.26 -7.98
CA ASN A 9 17.18 -26.93 -7.90
C ASN A 9 16.17 -26.03 -7.13
N THR A 10 16.52 -25.13 -6.21
CA THR A 10 17.34 -23.97 -6.51
C THR A 10 17.70 -23.24 -5.22
N THR A 11 18.99 -23.12 -4.98
CA THR A 11 19.67 -21.93 -4.41
C THR A 11 19.05 -21.27 -3.18
N GLN A 12 19.49 -21.76 -2.03
CA GLN A 12 19.73 -20.97 -0.83
C GLN A 12 20.68 -19.79 -1.18
N SER A 13 20.20 -18.54 -1.21
CA SER A 13 21.05 -17.34 -1.19
C SER A 13 20.29 -16.04 -0.87
N ALA A 14 20.91 -15.26 0.01
CA ALA A 14 20.60 -13.88 0.42
C ALA A 14 19.51 -13.68 1.50
N THR A 15 19.89 -14.00 2.73
CA THR A 15 19.79 -13.10 3.90
C THR A 15 18.60 -12.14 3.94
N ALA A 16 17.48 -12.62 4.47
CA ALA A 16 16.39 -11.79 4.97
C ALA A 16 16.82 -11.06 6.26
N ILE A 17 17.71 -10.07 6.15
CA ILE A 17 17.71 -8.95 7.11
C ILE A 17 16.66 -7.97 6.59
N VAL A 18 15.41 -8.40 6.71
CA VAL A 18 14.23 -7.58 6.51
C VAL A 18 14.32 -6.51 7.58
N ASN A 19 14.75 -5.31 7.19
CA ASN A 19 14.97 -4.22 8.10
C ASN A 19 13.62 -3.92 8.77
N LYS A 20 13.59 -3.84 10.10
CA LYS A 20 12.36 -3.43 10.83
C LYS A 20 11.97 -1.97 10.57
N ASP A 21 12.75 -1.28 9.74
CA ASP A 21 12.48 0.03 9.14
C ASP A 21 11.65 -0.05 7.84
N GLU A 22 11.16 -1.24 7.48
CA GLU A 22 10.22 -1.45 6.38
C GLU A 22 8.85 -0.82 6.71
N PHE A 23 8.24 -0.20 5.69
CA PHE A 23 7.00 0.56 5.78
C PHE A 23 5.92 -0.09 6.68
N LEU A 24 5.64 0.51 7.84
CA LEU A 24 4.76 -0.03 8.89
C LEU A 24 3.26 0.31 8.68
N GLY A 25 2.88 0.83 7.52
CA GLY A 25 1.51 1.21 7.20
C GLY A 25 0.74 0.16 6.39
N PRO A 26 -0.59 0.30 6.22
CA PRO A 26 -1.43 1.38 6.74
C PRO A 26 -1.90 1.14 8.18
N PHE A 27 -1.78 2.15 9.04
CA PHE A 27 -2.35 2.07 10.39
C PHE A 27 -3.87 2.31 10.38
N PRO A 28 -4.65 1.69 11.28
CA PRO A 28 -6.10 1.89 11.36
C PRO A 28 -6.53 3.34 11.59
N SER A 29 -5.66 4.18 12.18
CA SER A 29 -5.93 5.60 12.40
C SER A 29 -5.84 6.44 11.13
N TRP A 30 -5.25 5.92 10.05
CA TRP A 30 -5.11 6.63 8.79
C TRP A 30 -6.43 6.63 8.02
N ALA A 31 -6.71 7.75 7.35
CA ALA A 31 -7.82 7.80 6.41
C ALA A 31 -7.38 7.17 5.09
N ASN A 32 -8.19 6.27 4.53
CA ASN A 32 -7.93 5.66 3.23
C ASN A 32 -8.74 6.37 2.14
N LEU A 33 -8.06 6.88 1.10
CA LEU A 33 -8.71 7.70 0.07
C LEU A 33 -9.82 6.94 -0.68
N LYS A 34 -9.60 5.65 -0.96
CA LYS A 34 -10.53 4.81 -1.72
C LYS A 34 -11.71 4.36 -0.86
N THR A 35 -11.45 3.76 0.29
CA THR A 35 -12.53 3.16 1.10
C THR A 35 -13.34 4.20 1.86
N LYS A 36 -12.77 5.37 2.19
CA LYS A 36 -13.45 6.42 2.95
C LYS A 36 -14.04 7.54 2.10
N TYR A 37 -13.40 7.90 0.98
CA TYR A 37 -13.81 9.03 0.14
C TYR A 37 -14.19 8.64 -1.29
N GLY A 38 -14.08 7.37 -1.66
CA GLY A 38 -14.61 6.85 -2.92
C GLY A 38 -13.72 7.07 -4.15
N ALA A 39 -12.43 7.38 -3.98
CA ALA A 39 -11.51 7.45 -5.12
C ALA A 39 -11.40 6.09 -5.82
N VAL A 40 -11.36 6.12 -7.16
CA VAL A 40 -11.24 4.94 -8.01
C VAL A 40 -9.78 4.50 -8.10
N GLY A 41 -8.88 5.46 -8.39
CA GLY A 41 -7.45 5.24 -8.47
C GLY A 41 -6.97 4.53 -9.76
N ASP A 42 -7.72 4.64 -10.85
CA ASP A 42 -7.39 4.05 -12.16
C ASP A 42 -6.60 5.00 -13.08
N GLY A 43 -6.40 6.26 -12.67
CA GLY A 43 -5.75 7.30 -13.44
C GLY A 43 -6.58 7.91 -14.57
N ASN A 44 -7.84 7.50 -14.74
CA ASN A 44 -8.76 7.97 -15.78
C ASN A 44 -9.98 8.66 -15.19
N SER A 45 -10.54 8.08 -14.14
CA SER A 45 -11.64 8.64 -13.34
C SER A 45 -11.18 9.90 -12.63
N ASP A 46 -12.07 10.88 -12.50
CA ASP A 46 -11.79 12.11 -11.76
C ASP A 46 -11.87 11.84 -10.25
N ASP A 47 -10.72 11.77 -9.60
CA ASP A 47 -10.59 11.53 -8.16
C ASP A 47 -10.51 12.86 -7.38
N THR A 48 -10.52 14.01 -8.07
CA THR A 48 -10.45 15.36 -7.47
C THR A 48 -11.46 15.57 -6.34
N PRO A 49 -12.75 15.18 -6.47
CA PRO A 49 -13.73 15.39 -5.41
C PRO A 49 -13.39 14.59 -4.13
N ALA A 50 -12.94 13.34 -4.29
CA ALA A 50 -12.55 12.48 -3.18
C ALA A 50 -11.31 13.03 -2.47
N LEU A 51 -10.32 13.49 -3.24
CA LEU A 51 -9.10 14.08 -2.71
C LEU A 51 -9.39 15.38 -1.95
N GLN A 52 -10.22 16.26 -2.50
CA GLN A 52 -10.58 17.52 -1.84
C GLN A 52 -11.33 17.27 -0.53
N ALA A 53 -12.26 16.32 -0.52
CA ALA A 53 -12.97 15.94 0.70
C ALA A 53 -12.00 15.38 1.77
N ALA A 54 -11.02 14.58 1.36
CA ALA A 54 -10.02 14.03 2.27
C ALA A 54 -9.14 15.12 2.92
N LEU A 55 -8.67 16.08 2.12
CA LEU A 55 -7.87 17.21 2.62
C LEU A 55 -8.67 18.12 3.56
N ASN A 56 -9.95 18.34 3.25
CA ASN A 56 -10.85 19.11 4.12
C ASN A 56 -11.10 18.41 5.46
N ASP A 57 -11.08 17.08 5.51
CA ASP A 57 -11.24 16.33 6.75
C ASP A 57 -9.94 16.21 7.55
N LEU A 58 -8.78 16.13 6.89
CA LEU A 58 -7.45 16.09 7.53
C LEU A 58 -7.17 17.33 8.39
N SER A 59 -7.73 18.49 8.02
CA SER A 59 -7.52 19.75 8.73
C SER A 59 -8.36 19.90 10.01
N LYS A 60 -9.24 18.94 10.32
CA LYS A 60 -10.16 19.02 11.46
C LYS A 60 -9.65 18.28 12.68
N THR A 61 -9.84 18.87 13.86
CA THR A 61 -9.60 18.22 15.15
C THR A 61 -10.47 16.96 15.29
N GLY A 62 -9.88 15.84 15.72
CA GLY A 62 -10.58 14.56 15.91
C GLY A 62 -10.72 13.70 14.64
N LYS A 63 -10.09 14.10 13.53
CA LYS A 63 -9.98 13.28 12.30
C LYS A 63 -8.58 12.69 12.16
N SER A 64 -8.44 11.71 11.27
CA SER A 64 -7.15 11.14 10.89
C SER A 64 -6.22 12.25 10.38
N SER A 65 -4.96 12.28 10.83
CA SER A 65 -3.95 13.26 10.37
C SER A 65 -3.13 12.77 9.17
N VAL A 66 -3.28 11.51 8.79
CA VAL A 66 -2.56 10.90 7.65
C VAL A 66 -3.58 10.34 6.66
N LEU A 67 -3.39 10.68 5.39
CA LEU A 67 -4.13 10.12 4.26
C LEU A 67 -3.27 9.08 3.55
N TYR A 68 -3.76 7.85 3.52
CA TYR A 68 -3.16 6.74 2.81
C TYR A 68 -3.67 6.69 1.37
N LEU A 69 -2.74 6.78 0.43
CA LEU A 69 -2.97 6.50 -0.98
C LEU A 69 -2.45 5.08 -1.27
N LEU A 70 -3.33 4.24 -1.80
CA LEU A 70 -2.96 2.94 -2.36
C LEU A 70 -1.98 3.18 -3.54
N PRO A 71 -1.20 2.17 -3.97
CA PRO A 71 -0.47 2.22 -5.23
C PRO A 71 -1.48 2.29 -6.39
N ALA A 72 -1.92 3.51 -6.68
CA ALA A 72 -3.02 3.86 -7.56
C ALA A 72 -2.72 5.21 -8.19
N ARG A 73 -3.15 5.41 -9.44
CA ARG A 73 -2.94 6.68 -10.13
C ARG A 73 -4.15 7.56 -9.86
N ILE A 74 -3.92 8.72 -9.24
CA ILE A 74 -4.94 9.73 -9.00
C ILE A 74 -4.95 10.70 -10.18
N ARG A 75 -6.13 11.08 -10.66
CA ARG A 75 -6.32 12.10 -11.69
C ARG A 75 -7.18 13.24 -11.17
#